data_AF-I3SRI5-F1
#
_entry.id   AF-I3SRI5-F1
#
_cell.length_a   1.000
_cell.length_b   1.000
_cell.length_c   1.000
_cell.angle_alpha   90.00
_cell.angle_beta   90.00
_cell.angle_gamma   90.00
#
_symmetry.space_group_name_H-M   'P 1'
#
loop_
_entity.id
_entity.type
_entity.pdbx_description
1 polymer ?
#
loop_
_entity_poly.entity_id
_entity_poly.type
_entity_poly.pdbx_seq_one_letter_code
_entity_poly.pdbx_strand_id
1 'polypeptide(L)'
;MVFAMLKQCPMLQNFVLDMQKSYDDSDDLVWISPCSVPECLSSQLRRCSIINYEGTESELHFAKYIMQNSRVLRKMTIFTLCSSELEVDKLELLKDLSLCPRSSTICELSFK
;
A
#
# COMPACT_ATOMS: atom_id res chain seq x y z
N MET A 1 -6.20 -11.95 3.59
CA MET A 1 -6.31 -12.58 2.24
C MET A 1 -5.23 -12.10 1.26
N VAL A 2 -4.97 -10.79 1.13
CA VAL A 2 -4.01 -10.20 0.16
C VAL A 2 -2.61 -10.85 0.17
N PHE A 3 -2.01 -11.05 1.34
CA PHE A 3 -0.67 -11.63 1.44
C PHE A 3 -0.53 -13.04 0.88
N ALA A 4 -1.56 -13.88 1.05
CA ALA A 4 -1.55 -15.23 0.52
C ALA A 4 -1.50 -15.19 -1.02
N MET A 5 -2.24 -14.27 -1.64
CA MET A 5 -2.22 -14.07 -3.09
C MET A 5 -0.86 -13.58 -3.59
N LEU A 6 -0.25 -12.61 -2.89
CA LEU A 6 1.10 -12.12 -3.24
C LEU A 6 2.14 -13.25 -3.21
N LYS A 7 2.04 -14.18 -2.26
CA LYS A 7 2.94 -15.35 -2.20
C LYS A 7 2.72 -16.35 -3.34
N GLN A 8 1.50 -16.46 -3.85
CA GLN A 8 1.15 -17.39 -4.93
C GLN A 8 1.45 -16.84 -6.34
N CYS A 9 1.77 -15.55 -6.46
CA CYS A 9 1.96 -14.88 -7.73
C CYS A 9 3.40 -14.34 -7.88
N PRO A 10 4.45 -15.19 -7.96
CA PRO A 10 5.85 -14.75 -7.91
C PRO A 10 6.21 -13.78 -9.05
N MET A 11 5.53 -13.87 -10.20
CA MET A 11 5.76 -13.03 -11.39
C MET A 11 4.91 -11.74 -11.43
N LEU A 12 4.24 -11.39 -10.32
CA LEU A 12 3.36 -10.22 -10.28
C LEU A 12 4.15 -8.91 -10.44
N GLN A 13 3.94 -8.23 -11.56
CA GLN A 13 4.58 -6.93 -11.85
C GLN A 13 3.67 -5.74 -11.57
N ASN A 14 2.35 -5.95 -11.54
CA ASN A 14 1.34 -4.92 -11.36
C ASN A 14 0.39 -5.37 -10.27
N PHE A 15 0.21 -4.54 -9.26
CA PHE A 15 -0.70 -4.81 -8.17
C PHE A 15 -1.63 -3.63 -7.97
N VAL A 16 -2.92 -3.91 -7.88
CA VAL A 16 -3.95 -2.93 -7.56
C VAL A 16 -4.73 -3.50 -6.38
N LEU A 17 -4.81 -2.72 -5.31
CA LEU A 17 -5.59 -3.04 -4.13
C LEU A 17 -6.67 -1.99 -3.96
N ASP A 18 -7.90 -2.44 -3.84
CA ASP A 18 -9.04 -1.60 -3.52
C ASP A 18 -9.35 -1.77 -2.03
N MET A 19 -9.28 -0.68 -1.27
CA MET A 19 -9.54 -0.64 0.18
C MET A 19 -10.99 -0.25 0.51
N GLN A 20 -11.90 -0.27 -0.47
CA GLN A 20 -13.31 0.02 -0.22
C GLN A 20 -13.88 -0.89 0.89
N LYS A 21 -14.29 -0.27 2.01
CA LYS A 21 -14.97 -0.98 3.09
C LYS A 21 -16.34 -1.47 2.64
N SER A 22 -16.62 -2.76 2.79
CA SER A 22 -17.99 -3.26 2.81
C SER A 22 -18.64 -2.97 4.16
N TYR A 23 -19.91 -2.58 4.17
CA TYR A 23 -20.69 -2.24 5.37
C TYR A 23 -20.76 -3.33 6.47
N ASP A 24 -20.21 -4.52 6.21
CA ASP A 24 -20.27 -5.70 7.09
C ASP A 24 -18.91 -6.04 7.75
N ASP A 25 -17.82 -5.33 7.41
CA ASP A 25 -16.51 -5.53 8.04
C ASP A 25 -16.35 -4.52 9.20
N SER A 26 -16.80 -4.92 10.38
CA SER A 26 -16.51 -4.25 11.66
C SER A 26 -15.08 -4.53 12.16
N ASP A 27 -14.28 -5.30 11.44
CA ASP A 27 -12.88 -5.50 11.75
C ASP A 27 -12.10 -4.33 11.16
N ASP A 28 -11.70 -3.40 12.02
CA ASP A 28 -10.45 -2.67 11.81
C ASP A 28 -9.38 -3.73 11.52
N LEU A 29 -9.10 -3.95 10.23
CA LEU A 29 -8.13 -4.93 9.77
C LEU A 29 -6.78 -4.57 10.36
N VAL A 30 -6.48 -5.10 11.55
CA VAL A 30 -5.23 -4.84 12.24
C VAL A 30 -4.13 -5.34 11.34
N TRP A 31 -3.26 -4.43 10.91
CA TRP A 31 -2.09 -4.79 10.15
C TRP A 31 -1.20 -5.74 10.98
N ILE A 32 -1.10 -6.99 10.54
CA ILE A 32 -0.14 -7.94 11.10
C ILE A 32 1.03 -8.03 10.12
N SER A 33 2.20 -7.57 10.59
CA SER A 33 3.43 -7.61 9.80
C SER A 33 3.70 -9.05 9.30
N PRO A 34 3.91 -9.27 8.00
CA PRO A 34 4.17 -10.60 7.46
C PRO A 34 5.50 -11.15 7.96
N CYS A 35 5.56 -12.44 8.27
CA CYS A 35 6.81 -13.12 8.66
C CYS A 35 7.86 -13.15 7.53
N SER A 36 7.45 -12.99 6.28
CA SER A 36 8.35 -13.01 5.12
C SER A 36 7.84 -12.13 3.99
N VAL A 37 8.79 -11.62 3.20
CA VAL A 37 8.51 -10.84 1.99
C VAL A 37 8.15 -11.77 0.84
N PRO A 38 6.97 -11.64 0.23
CA PRO A 38 6.64 -12.35 -1.00
C PRO A 38 7.67 -12.08 -2.11
N GLU A 39 8.06 -13.11 -2.83
CA GLU A 39 9.06 -13.02 -3.90
C GLU A 39 8.69 -11.96 -4.95
N CYS A 40 7.40 -11.87 -5.28
CA CYS A 40 6.89 -10.90 -6.24
C CYS A 40 7.18 -9.46 -5.84
N LEU A 41 7.05 -9.12 -4.55
CA LEU A 41 7.37 -7.79 -4.05
C LEU A 41 8.87 -7.54 -4.18
N SER A 42 9.68 -8.47 -3.69
CA SER A 42 11.14 -8.29 -3.64
C SER A 42 11.80 -8.16 -5.02
N SER A 43 11.27 -8.81 -6.07
CA SER A 43 11.99 -8.99 -7.34
C SER A 43 11.23 -8.59 -8.60
N GLN A 44 9.90 -8.54 -8.58
CA GLN A 44 9.09 -8.39 -9.81
C GLN A 44 8.19 -7.15 -9.82
N LEU A 45 7.73 -6.67 -8.65
CA LEU A 45 6.70 -5.65 -8.59
C LEU A 45 7.20 -4.30 -9.11
N ARG A 46 6.62 -3.84 -10.21
CA ARG A 46 6.98 -2.59 -10.90
C ARG A 46 5.97 -1.47 -10.69
N ARG A 47 4.68 -1.80 -10.51
CA ARG A 47 3.62 -0.82 -10.29
C ARG A 47 2.68 -1.30 -9.20
N CYS A 48 2.37 -0.41 -8.27
CA CYS A 48 1.39 -0.63 -7.22
C CYS A 48 0.40 0.53 -7.19
N SER A 49 -0.89 0.23 -7.03
CA SER A 49 -1.93 1.23 -6.81
C SER A 49 -2.81 0.81 -5.65
N ILE A 50 -3.03 1.72 -4.70
CA ILE A 50 -4.01 1.56 -3.62
C ILE A 50 -5.15 2.51 -3.91
N ILE A 51 -6.35 1.97 -4.07
CA ILE A 51 -7.58 2.69 -4.40
C ILE A 51 -8.45 2.76 -3.15
N ASN A 52 -9.23 3.83 -3.02
CA ASN A 52 -10.09 4.09 -1.87
C ASN A 52 -9.31 4.16 -0.55
N TYR A 53 -8.12 4.77 -0.57
CA TYR A 53 -7.30 4.97 0.61
C TYR A 53 -7.99 5.95 1.57
N GLU A 54 -8.39 5.44 2.73
CA GLU A 54 -9.09 6.22 3.75
C GLU A 54 -8.12 7.00 4.66
N GLY A 55 -6.89 6.52 4.82
CA GLY A 55 -5.93 7.11 5.74
C GLY A 55 -6.01 6.47 7.12
N THR A 56 -6.01 5.14 7.17
CA THR A 56 -5.87 4.38 8.40
C THR A 56 -4.42 3.95 8.61
N GLU A 57 -4.05 3.68 9.86
CA GLU A 57 -2.73 3.13 10.21
C GLU A 57 -2.43 1.82 9.47
N SER A 58 -3.42 0.94 9.29
CA SER A 58 -3.23 -0.33 8.59
C SER A 58 -2.90 -0.14 7.11
N GLU A 59 -3.58 0.80 6.44
CA GLU A 59 -3.28 1.13 5.04
C GLU A 59 -1.89 1.77 4.91
N LEU A 60 -1.52 2.65 5.85
CA LEU A 60 -0.19 3.25 5.89
C LEU A 60 0.90 2.18 6.01
N HIS A 61 0.76 1.26 6.97
CA HIS A 61 1.72 0.18 7.17
C HIS A 61 1.83 -0.72 5.93
N PHE A 62 0.73 -1.04 5.27
CA PHE A 62 0.77 -1.81 4.03
C PHE A 62 1.51 -1.05 2.92
N ALA A 63 1.21 0.23 2.72
CA ALA A 63 1.86 1.06 1.70
C ALA A 63 3.38 1.17 1.94
N LYS A 64 3.79 1.43 3.19
CA LYS A 64 5.20 1.45 3.61
C LYS A 64 5.87 0.10 3.34
N TYR A 65 5.20 -0.99 3.72
CA TYR A 65 5.71 -2.34 3.50
C TYR A 65 6.00 -2.62 2.02
N ILE A 66 5.10 -2.24 1.10
CA ILE A 66 5.34 -2.38 -0.33
C ILE A 66 6.57 -1.55 -0.75
N MET A 67 6.65 -0.28 -0.37
CA MET A 67 7.75 0.63 -0.74
C MET A 67 9.12 0.19 -0.20
N GLN A 68 9.15 -0.36 1.01
CA GLN A 68 10.36 -0.82 1.72
C GLN A 68 10.81 -2.24 1.36
N ASN A 69 10.01 -2.98 0.60
CA ASN A 69 10.36 -4.34 0.21
C ASN A 69 10.46 -4.52 -1.31
N SER A 70 9.97 -3.56 -2.10
CA SER A 70 9.92 -3.68 -3.55
C SER A 70 11.10 -2.97 -4.24
N ARG A 71 12.14 -3.73 -4.55
CA ARG A 71 13.42 -3.19 -5.09
C ARG A 71 13.32 -2.67 -6.53
N VAL A 72 12.38 -3.20 -7.31
CA VAL A 72 12.18 -2.84 -8.73
C VAL A 72 10.92 -2.00 -8.98
N LEU A 73 10.31 -1.48 -7.90
CA LEU A 73 9.10 -0.66 -7.97
C LEU A 73 9.39 0.66 -8.68
N ARG A 74 8.66 0.94 -9.74
CA ARG A 74 8.78 2.18 -10.53
C ARG A 74 7.73 3.20 -10.14
N LYS A 75 6.53 2.75 -9.78
CA LYS A 75 5.42 3.64 -9.46
C LYS A 75 4.57 3.10 -8.32
N MET A 76 4.35 3.95 -7.33
CA MET A 76 3.35 3.80 -6.28
C MET A 76 2.31 4.91 -6.46
N THR A 77 1.03 4.55 -6.51
CA THR A 77 -0.06 5.52 -6.59
C THR A 77 -1.08 5.25 -5.50
N ILE A 78 -1.36 6.28 -4.70
CA ILE A 78 -2.39 6.26 -3.67
C ILE A 78 -3.56 7.09 -4.17
N PHE A 79 -4.73 6.49 -4.32
CA PHE A 79 -5.96 7.19 -4.66
C PHE A 79 -6.80 7.35 -3.40
N THR A 80 -7.02 8.59 -3.03
CA THR A 80 -7.76 9.00 -1.84
C THR A 80 -9.19 9.38 -2.22
N LEU A 81 -10.15 9.01 -1.38
CA LEU A 81 -11.49 9.61 -1.46
C LEU A 81 -11.47 10.99 -0.79
N CYS A 82 -12.15 11.95 -1.42
CA CYS A 82 -12.36 13.29 -0.88
C CYS A 82 -13.56 13.24 0.07
N SER A 83 -13.30 13.08 1.37
CA SER A 83 -14.33 13.08 2.42
C SER A 83 -13.92 14.05 3.52
N SER A 84 -14.79 15.02 3.80
CA SER A 84 -14.48 16.26 4.55
C SER A 84 -14.20 16.09 6.05
N GLU A 85 -14.44 14.93 6.64
CA GLU A 85 -14.48 14.77 8.11
C GLU A 85 -13.18 14.23 8.73
N LEU A 86 -12.25 13.69 7.93
CA LEU A 86 -11.02 13.04 8.40
C LEU A 86 -9.74 13.55 7.69
N GLU A 87 -9.78 14.75 7.12
CA GLU A 87 -8.71 15.23 6.23
C GLU A 87 -7.38 15.49 6.94
N VAL A 88 -7.38 15.91 8.21
CA VAL A 88 -6.14 16.28 8.94
C VAL A 88 -5.29 15.04 9.23
N ASP A 89 -5.85 14.03 9.90
CA ASP A 89 -5.14 12.79 10.23
C ASP A 89 -4.69 12.06 8.96
N LYS A 90 -5.57 12.01 7.95
CA LYS A 90 -5.23 11.46 6.63
C LYS A 90 -4.05 12.19 6.01
N LEU A 91 -4.04 13.53 6.03
CA LEU A 91 -2.93 14.32 5.47
C LEU A 91 -1.62 14.05 6.22
N GLU A 92 -1.65 13.87 7.54
CA GLU A 92 -0.48 13.49 8.32
C GLU A 92 0.07 12.11 7.92
N LEU A 93 -0.80 11.12 7.73
CA LEU A 93 -0.39 9.79 7.28
C LEU A 93 0.15 9.80 5.84
N LEU A 94 -0.41 10.63 4.96
CA LEU A 94 0.13 10.81 3.61
C LEU A 94 1.51 11.49 3.64
N LYS A 95 1.72 12.47 4.53
CA LYS A 95 3.04 13.06 4.76
C LYS A 95 4.03 12.02 5.28
N ASP A 96 3.65 11.21 6.26
CA ASP A 96 4.48 10.11 6.76
C ASP A 96 4.83 9.12 5.64
N LEU A 97 3.85 8.71 4.83
CA LEU A 97 4.09 7.85 3.66
C LEU A 97 5.05 8.50 2.65
N SER A 98 4.98 9.82 2.47
CA SER A 98 5.86 10.55 1.56
C SER A 98 7.34 10.53 2.00
N LEU A 99 7.56 10.55 3.32
CA LEU A 99 8.88 10.50 3.96
C LEU A 99 9.42 9.07 4.08
N CYS A 100 8.58 8.06 3.83
CA CYS A 100 8.98 6.66 3.92
C CYS A 100 10.13 6.33 2.95
N PRO A 101 11.23 5.74 3.43
CA PRO A 101 12.31 5.26 2.58
C PRO A 101 11.81 4.24 1.55
N ARG A 102 12.35 4.33 0.33
CA ARG A 102 12.01 3.44 -0.79
C ARG A 102 13.18 2.51 -1.06
N SER A 103 12.92 1.22 -1.19
CA SER A 103 13.97 0.28 -1.62
C SER A 103 14.36 0.47 -3.07
N SER A 104 13.45 0.98 -3.90
CA SER A 104 13.74 1.35 -5.27
C SER A 104 14.01 2.84 -5.38
N THR A 105 15.20 3.20 -5.86
CA THR A 105 15.62 4.59 -6.06
C THR A 105 14.88 5.30 -7.18
N ILE A 106 14.24 4.54 -8.07
CA ILE A 106 13.46 5.05 -9.21
C ILE A 106 11.96 5.08 -8.93
N CYS A 107 11.51 4.70 -7.73
CA CYS A 107 10.09 4.66 -7.40
C CYS A 107 9.52 6.08 -7.27
N GLU A 108 8.60 6.42 -8.17
CA GLU A 108 7.77 7.62 -8.07
C GLU A 108 6.54 7.33 -7.20
N LEU A 109 6.39 8.09 -6.11
CA LEU A 109 5.18 8.10 -5.29
C LEU A 109 4.27 9.25 -5.73
N SER A 110 3.00 8.94 -5.95
CA SER A 110 1.97 9.90 -6.36
C SER A 110 0.71 9.73 -5.53
N PHE A 111 0.11 10.85 -5.15
CA PHE A 111 -1.19 10.93 -4.49
C PHE A 111 -2.22 11.46 -5.49
N LYS A 112 -3.41 10.86 -5.51
CA LYS A 112 -4.50 11.18 -6.44
C LYS A 112 -5.85 11.20 -5.75
#